data_AF-A0A2W6C4C7-F1
#
_entry.id   AF-A0A2W6C4C7-F1
#
_cell.length_a   1.000
_cell.length_b   1.000
_cell.length_c   1.000
_cell.angle_alpha   90.00
_cell.angle_beta   90.00
_cell.angle_gamma   90.00
#
_symmetry.space_group_name_H-M   'P 1'
#
loop_
_entity.id
_entity.type
_entity.pdbx_description
1 polymer ?
#
loop_
_entity_poly.entity_id
_entity_poly.type
_entity_poly.pdbx_seq_one_letter_code
_entity_poly.pdbx_strand_id
1 'polypeptide(L)'
;MSLSDTSYWGLSVAGLLDLAIFLGCFVVVIWALVHCARQRADAFTAVDTLSKPTWLLIIAGSALLSLLFFQWSRLFGLIALTAGLIYLLDVRPAIRDAIRGNW
;
A
#
# COMPACT_ATOMS: atom_id res chain seq x y z
N MET A 1 42.61 0.89 -8.48
CA MET A 1 41.20 0.96 -8.04
C MET A 1 40.79 -0.47 -7.69
N SER A 2 40.68 -0.78 -6.40
CA SER A 2 40.54 -2.16 -5.90
C SER A 2 39.13 -2.68 -6.18
N LEU A 3 38.97 -3.96 -6.54
CA LEU A 3 37.66 -4.59 -6.76
C LEU A 3 36.80 -4.65 -5.48
N SER A 4 37.41 -4.43 -4.31
CA SER A 4 36.69 -4.18 -3.06
C SER A 4 35.88 -2.89 -3.13
N ASP A 5 36.37 -1.90 -3.89
CA ASP A 5 35.85 -0.54 -3.86
C ASP A 5 34.52 -0.35 -4.55
N THR A 6 34.34 -1.12 -5.61
CA THR A 6 33.14 -1.08 -6.43
C THR A 6 31.99 -1.88 -5.82
N SER A 7 32.28 -2.86 -4.96
CA SER A 7 31.26 -3.74 -4.37
C SER A 7 30.52 -3.10 -3.20
N TYR A 8 31.21 -2.41 -2.28
CA TYR A 8 30.54 -1.75 -1.14
C TYR A 8 29.68 -0.56 -1.58
N TRP A 9 30.08 0.17 -2.62
CA TRP A 9 29.32 1.31 -3.09
C TRP A 9 27.99 0.85 -3.71
N GLY A 10 28.04 -0.20 -4.54
CA GLY A 10 26.83 -0.79 -5.13
C GLY A 10 25.85 -1.31 -4.08
N LEU A 11 26.34 -2.00 -3.04
CA LEU A 11 25.51 -2.49 -1.94
C LEU A 11 24.90 -1.35 -1.10
N SER A 12 25.66 -0.27 -0.87
CA SER A 12 25.17 0.89 -0.11
C SER A 12 24.07 1.65 -0.85
N VAL A 13 24.26 1.88 -2.15
CA VAL A 13 23.25 2.54 -3.00
C VAL A 13 22.01 1.66 -3.14
N ALA A 14 22.18 0.36 -3.39
CA ALA A 14 21.05 -0.58 -3.46
C ALA A 14 20.25 -0.61 -2.14
N GLY A 15 20.92 -0.64 -1.00
CA GLY A 15 20.27 -0.60 0.31
C GLY A 15 19.50 0.70 0.57
N LEU A 16 20.06 1.85 0.16
CA LEU A 16 19.36 3.14 0.27
C LEU A 16 18.12 3.20 -0.64
N LEU A 17 18.22 2.67 -1.87
CA LEU A 17 17.09 2.60 -2.79
C LEU A 17 15.99 1.67 -2.27
N ASP A 18 16.37 0.49 -1.76
CA ASP A 18 15.43 -0.45 -1.16
C ASP A 18 14.69 0.17 0.04
N LEU A 19 15.41 0.89 0.89
CA LEU A 19 14.81 1.59 2.03
C LEU A 19 13.85 2.70 1.57
N ALA A 20 14.23 3.49 0.57
CA ALA A 20 13.41 4.56 0.02
C ALA A 20 12.11 4.01 -0.59
N ILE A 21 12.20 2.92 -1.38
CA ILE A 21 11.05 2.26 -2.00
C ILE A 21 10.14 1.68 -0.90
N PHE A 22 10.71 0.97 0.08
CA PHE A 22 9.94 0.41 1.18
C PHE A 22 9.17 1.47 1.95
N LEU A 23 9.83 2.57 2.29
CA LEU A 23 9.21 3.67 3.02
C LEU A 23 8.10 4.32 2.20
N GLY A 24 8.32 4.54 0.90
CA GLY A 24 7.30 5.05 -0.01
C GLY A 24 6.08 4.14 -0.09
N CYS A 25 6.29 2.82 -0.26
CA CYS A 25 5.22 1.83 -0.25
C CYS A 25 4.44 1.87 1.08
N PHE A 26 5.16 1.89 2.19
CA PHE A 26 4.58 1.83 3.52
C PHE A 26 3.71 3.05 3.82
N VAL A 27 4.14 4.25 3.42
CA VAL A 27 3.37 5.49 3.57
C VAL A 27 2.04 5.41 2.81
N VAL A 28 2.06 4.94 1.56
CA VAL A 28 0.83 4.82 0.75
C VAL A 28 -0.15 3.83 1.39
N VAL A 29 0.34 2.67 1.84
CA VAL A 29 -0.49 1.64 2.46
C VAL A 29 -1.08 2.11 3.78
N ILE A 30 -0.29 2.77 4.64
CA ILE A 30 -0.81 3.37 5.88
C ILE A 30 -1.88 4.41 5.57
N TRP A 31 -1.64 5.27 4.58
CA TRP A 31 -2.59 6.30 4.22
C TRP A 31 -3.93 5.69 3.73
N ALA A 32 -3.86 4.65 2.90
CA ALA A 32 -5.03 3.87 2.48
C ALA A 32 -5.78 3.27 3.68
N LEU A 33 -5.06 2.64 4.61
CA LEU A 33 -5.63 1.99 5.79
C LEU A 33 -6.32 3.00 6.72
N VAL A 34 -5.67 4.13 6.98
CA VAL A 34 -6.21 5.23 7.80
C VAL A 34 -7.45 5.84 7.15
N HIS A 35 -7.42 6.04 5.83
CA HIS A 35 -8.59 6.52 5.10
C HIS A 35 -9.75 5.52 5.19
N CYS A 36 -9.49 4.24 4.93
CA CYS A 36 -10.49 3.18 5.01
C CYS A 36 -11.10 3.04 6.40
N ALA A 37 -10.29 3.14 7.45
CA ALA A 37 -10.77 3.09 8.84
C ALA A 37 -11.73 4.26 9.15
N ARG A 38 -11.41 5.46 8.66
CA ARG A 38 -12.19 6.70 8.90
C ARG A 38 -13.48 6.81 8.11
N GLN A 39 -13.60 6.14 6.96
CA GLN A 39 -14.81 6.21 6.14
C GLN A 39 -16.00 5.46 6.77
N ARG A 40 -17.22 5.99 6.60
CA ARG A 40 -18.45 5.37 7.15
C ARG A 40 -18.79 4.08 6.40
N ALA A 41 -19.25 3.06 7.12
CA ALA A 41 -19.52 1.73 6.54
C ALA A 41 -20.61 1.77 5.46
N ASP A 42 -21.66 2.58 5.65
CA ASP A 42 -22.78 2.68 4.70
C ASP A 42 -22.38 3.16 3.31
N ALA A 43 -21.29 3.93 3.21
CA ALA A 43 -20.79 4.43 1.93
C ALA A 43 -20.13 3.34 1.09
N PHE A 44 -19.71 2.22 1.68
CA PHE A 44 -19.12 1.11 0.93
C PHE A 44 -20.19 0.27 0.25
N THR A 45 -21.30 0.00 0.93
CA THR A 45 -22.39 -0.84 0.40
C THR A 45 -23.08 -0.23 -0.83
N ALA A 46 -23.01 1.10 -0.98
CA ALA A 46 -23.60 1.82 -2.11
C ALA A 46 -22.68 1.89 -3.35
N VAL A 47 -21.40 1.55 -3.19
CA VAL A 47 -20.35 1.92 -4.15
C VAL A 47 -19.56 0.72 -4.64
N ASP A 48 -19.37 -0.28 -3.77
CA ASP A 48 -18.57 -1.44 -4.08
C ASP A 48 -19.29 -2.72 -3.63
N THR A 49 -19.01 -3.82 -4.33
CA THR A 49 -19.45 -5.17 -3.97
C THR A 49 -18.81 -5.66 -2.68
N LEU A 50 -17.67 -5.08 -2.30
CA LEU A 50 -16.90 -5.45 -1.12
C LEU A 50 -17.24 -4.56 0.08
N SER A 51 -17.50 -5.20 1.22
CA SER A 51 -17.82 -4.52 2.48
C SER A 51 -16.60 -3.82 3.11
N LYS A 52 -16.84 -2.78 3.91
CA LYS A 52 -15.79 -2.08 4.69
C LYS A 52 -14.82 -3.02 5.43
N PRO A 53 -15.26 -4.04 6.20
CA PRO A 53 -14.33 -4.93 6.91
C PRO A 53 -13.48 -5.77 5.95
N THR A 54 -13.99 -6.12 4.78
CA THR A 54 -13.21 -6.85 3.76
C THR A 54 -12.05 -6.00 3.24
N TRP A 55 -12.30 -4.74 2.89
CA TRP A 55 -11.25 -3.81 2.47
C TRP A 55 -10.21 -3.56 3.57
N LEU A 56 -10.67 -3.36 4.80
CA LEU A 56 -9.77 -3.23 5.95
C LEU A 56 -8.89 -4.46 6.12
N LEU A 57 -9.44 -5.67 6.01
CA LEU A 57 -8.69 -6.92 6.12
C LEU A 57 -7.68 -7.09 4.98
N ILE A 58 -8.03 -6.73 3.75
CA ILE A 58 -7.11 -6.82 2.60
C ILE A 58 -5.93 -5.85 2.78
N ILE A 59 -6.21 -4.59 3.12
CA ILE A 59 -5.15 -3.56 3.29
C ILE A 59 -4.31 -3.88 4.53
N ALA A 60 -4.93 -4.18 5.67
CA ALA A 60 -4.22 -4.50 6.90
C ALA A 60 -3.43 -5.82 6.79
N GLY A 61 -4.02 -6.85 6.18
CA GLY A 61 -3.39 -8.14 5.96
C GLY A 61 -2.20 -8.04 5.02
N SER A 62 -2.35 -7.32 3.90
CA SER A 62 -1.24 -7.10 2.96
C SER A 62 -0.13 -6.23 3.56
N ALA A 63 -0.47 -5.18 4.33
CA ALA A 63 0.49 -4.36 5.07
C ALA A 63 1.29 -5.19 6.08
N LEU A 64 0.60 -6.06 6.84
CA LEU A 64 1.23 -6.94 7.82
C LEU A 64 2.14 -7.97 7.17
N LEU A 65 1.69 -8.59 6.06
CA LEU A 65 2.53 -9.50 5.27
C LEU A 65 3.77 -8.79 4.73
N SER A 66 3.61 -7.57 4.21
CA SER A 66 4.75 -6.77 3.78
C SER A 66 5.72 -6.53 4.92
N LEU A 67 5.26 -6.14 6.12
CA LEU A 67 6.14 -5.91 7.28
C LEU A 67 6.88 -7.18 7.70
N LEU A 68 6.20 -8.32 7.73
CA LEU A 68 6.77 -9.58 8.22
C LEU A 68 7.74 -10.22 7.22
N PHE A 69 7.47 -10.09 5.91
CA PHE A 69 8.21 -10.78 4.86
C PHE A 69 9.05 -9.84 3.97
N PHE A 70 9.19 -8.55 4.30
CA PHE A 70 9.98 -7.60 3.52
C PHE A 70 11.43 -8.06 3.34
N GLN A 71 12.04 -8.61 4.40
CA GLN A 71 13.41 -9.12 4.39
C GLN A 71 13.58 -10.38 3.51
N TRP A 72 12.48 -11.10 3.25
CA TRP A 72 12.50 -12.32 2.44
C TRP A 72 12.28 -12.03 0.96
N SER A 73 11.30 -11.17 0.64
CA SER A 73 11.10 -10.75 -0.74
C SER A 73 10.48 -9.36 -0.86
N ARG A 74 11.02 -8.59 -1.79
CA ARG A 74 10.51 -7.25 -2.18
C ARG A 74 9.09 -7.31 -2.76
N LEU A 75 8.67 -8.48 -3.26
CA LEU A 75 7.37 -8.67 -3.89
C LEU A 75 6.21 -8.45 -2.91
N PHE A 76 6.37 -8.80 -1.64
CA PHE A 76 5.33 -8.58 -0.63
C PHE A 76 5.04 -7.10 -0.41
N GLY A 77 6.08 -6.25 -0.46
CA GLY A 77 5.91 -4.79 -0.41
C GLY A 77 5.16 -4.24 -1.62
N LEU A 78 5.41 -4.79 -2.81
CA LEU A 78 4.68 -4.42 -4.02
C LEU A 78 3.22 -4.88 -3.99
N ILE A 79 2.95 -6.07 -3.46
CA ILE A 79 1.57 -6.58 -3.28
C ILE A 79 0.80 -5.67 -2.31
N ALA A 80 1.40 -5.31 -1.17
CA ALA A 80 0.78 -4.38 -0.23
C ALA A 80 0.53 -3.01 -0.84
N LEU A 81 1.53 -2.46 -1.54
CA LEU A 81 1.38 -1.22 -2.29
C LEU A 81 0.23 -1.31 -3.30
N THR A 82 0.15 -2.41 -4.05
CA THR A 82 -0.89 -2.61 -5.06
C THR A 82 -2.28 -2.62 -4.42
N ALA A 83 -2.46 -3.35 -3.32
CA ALA A 83 -3.72 -3.36 -2.58
C ALA A 83 -4.11 -1.96 -2.08
N GLY A 84 -3.15 -1.19 -1.55
CA GLY A 84 -3.35 0.19 -1.13
C GLY A 84 -3.69 1.13 -2.29
N LEU A 85 -3.01 1.01 -3.42
CA LEU A 85 -3.25 1.79 -4.63
C LEU A 85 -4.62 1.52 -5.23
N ILE A 86 -5.03 0.26 -5.34
CA ILE A 86 -6.37 -0.11 -5.83
C ILE A 86 -7.42 0.57 -4.94
N TYR A 87 -7.32 0.46 -3.62
CA TYR A 87 -8.25 1.14 -2.72
C TYR A 87 -8.29 2.67 -2.93
N LEU A 88 -7.13 3.31 -3.07
CA LEU A 88 -7.03 4.76 -3.19
C LEU A 88 -7.47 5.31 -4.55
N LEU A 89 -7.32 4.53 -5.61
CA LEU A 89 -7.61 4.95 -6.98
C LEU A 89 -8.97 4.47 -7.47
N ASP A 90 -9.50 3.40 -6.92
CA ASP A 90 -10.78 2.82 -7.33
C ASP A 90 -11.88 3.19 -6.30
N VAL A 91 -11.73 2.71 -5.07
CA VAL A 91 -12.77 2.84 -4.03
C VAL A 91 -12.92 4.28 -3.53
N ARG A 92 -11.81 4.99 -3.28
CA ARG A 92 -11.87 6.37 -2.78
C ARG A 92 -12.60 7.34 -3.72
N PRO A 93 -12.29 7.43 -5.03
CA PRO A 93 -13.05 8.29 -5.92
C PRO A 93 -14.50 7.81 -6.07
N ALA A 94 -14.75 6.50 -6.12
CA ALA A 94 -16.10 5.98 -6.19
C ALA A 94 -16.96 6.40 -4.96
N ILE A 95 -16.41 6.36 -3.75
CA ILE A 95 -17.08 6.86 -2.53
C ILE A 95 -17.37 8.36 -2.63
N ARG A 96 -16.42 9.13 -3.17
CA ARG A 96 -16.59 10.59 -3.34
C ARG A 96 -17.69 10.91 -4.35
N ASP A 97 -17.74 10.19 -5.46
CA ASP A 97 -18.72 10.41 -6.53
C ASP A 97 -20.12 10.01 -6.07
N ALA A 98 -20.21 8.95 -5.27
CA ALA A 98 -21.43 8.53 -4.61
C ALA A 98 -21.99 9.55 -3.62
N ILE A 99 -21.12 10.21 -2.85
CA ILE A 99 -21.52 11.30 -1.95
C ILE A 99 -21.98 12.53 -2.75
N ARG A 100 -21.40 12.78 -3.93
CA ARG A 100 -21.76 13.92 -4.80
C ARG A 100 -23.02 13.69 -5.63
N GLY A 101 -23.43 12.44 -5.85
CA GLY A 101 -24.58 12.11 -6.68
C GLY A 101 -24.30 12.18 -8.19
N ASN A 102 -23.03 12.05 -8.59
CA ASN A 102 -22.57 12.22 -9.99
C ASN A 102 -22.60 10.92 -10.81
N TRP A 103 -23.59 10.04 -10.57
CA TRP A 103 -23.73 8.75 -11.26
C TRP A 103 -24.13 8.90 -12.73
#